data_AF-A0A840LD38-F1
#
_entry.id   AF-A0A840LD38-F1
#
_cell.length_a   1.000
_cell.length_b   1.000
_cell.length_c   1.000
_cell.angle_alpha   90.00
_cell.angle_beta   90.00
_cell.angle_gamma   90.00
#
_symmetry.space_group_name_H-M   'P 1'
#
loop_
_entity.id
_entity.type
_entity.pdbx_description
1 polymer ?
#
loop_
_entity_poly.entity_id
_entity_poly.type
_entity_poly.pdbx_seq_one_letter_code
_entity_poly.pdbx_strand_id
1 'polypeptide(L)'
;MRFALLLPAMLAVSVGTTLAGTMPCDRASLYASLKDAEESVAPPKLKRVQGAWIARLGLLDSPLAMDGFKYDALVDSSTGRAWLVQFAGIAGSVRWFGPVRISTESLLECPEVKSAKLLSERAAARAASAAAQ
;
A
#
# COMPACT_ATOMS: atom_id res chain seq x y z
N MET A 1 -17.53 -64.32 -4.24
CA MET A 1 -18.21 -63.31 -3.40
C MET A 1 -17.88 -61.94 -3.96
N ARG A 2 -18.88 -61.22 -4.46
CA ARG A 2 -18.76 -59.91 -5.10
C ARG A 2 -19.12 -58.84 -4.07
N PHE A 3 -18.15 -58.04 -3.63
CA PHE A 3 -18.43 -56.82 -2.85
C PHE A 3 -18.39 -55.62 -3.79
N ALA A 4 -19.57 -55.19 -4.22
CA ALA A 4 -19.79 -53.93 -4.91
C ALA A 4 -19.79 -52.81 -3.86
N LEU A 5 -18.72 -52.02 -3.82
CA LEU A 5 -18.65 -50.79 -3.03
C LEU A 5 -18.98 -49.61 -3.95
N LEU A 6 -20.25 -49.21 -3.92
CA LEU A 6 -20.77 -47.97 -4.46
C LEU A 6 -20.40 -46.84 -3.48
N LEU A 7 -19.43 -45.98 -3.84
CA LEU A 7 -19.25 -44.70 -3.16
C LEU A 7 -20.05 -43.61 -3.89
N PRO A 8 -20.89 -42.84 -3.18
CA PRO A 8 -21.66 -41.75 -3.77
C PRO A 8 -20.75 -40.55 -4.06
N ALA A 9 -20.81 -40.06 -5.30
CA ALA A 9 -20.22 -38.82 -5.75
C ALA A 9 -20.89 -37.63 -5.04
N MET A 10 -20.27 -37.13 -3.98
CA MET A 10 -20.59 -35.82 -3.40
C MET A 10 -20.04 -34.74 -4.34
N LEU A 11 -20.91 -34.24 -5.23
CA LEU A 11 -20.72 -33.01 -5.97
C LEU A 11 -20.71 -31.83 -4.98
N ALA A 12 -19.52 -31.44 -4.51
CA ALA A 12 -19.33 -30.16 -3.87
C ALA A 12 -19.52 -29.07 -4.94
N VAL A 13 -20.67 -28.38 -4.87
CA VAL A 13 -20.94 -27.17 -5.64
C VAL A 13 -19.99 -26.10 -5.11
N SER A 14 -18.84 -25.97 -5.76
CA SER A 14 -17.96 -24.82 -5.59
C SER A 14 -18.65 -23.61 -6.21
N VAL A 15 -19.45 -22.88 -5.43
CA VAL A 15 -19.77 -21.48 -5.74
C VAL A 15 -18.48 -20.69 -5.56
N GLY A 16 -17.60 -20.79 -6.55
CA GLY A 16 -16.49 -19.88 -6.71
C GLY A 16 -17.07 -18.52 -7.05
N THR A 17 -17.37 -17.74 -6.02
CA THR A 17 -17.56 -16.30 -6.17
C THR A 17 -16.30 -15.76 -6.81
N THR A 18 -16.38 -15.49 -8.10
CA THR A 18 -15.38 -14.70 -8.80
C THR A 18 -15.40 -13.31 -8.17
N LEU A 19 -14.48 -13.07 -7.24
CA LEU A 19 -13.99 -11.75 -6.84
C LEU A 19 -13.29 -11.10 -8.05
N ALA A 20 -14.01 -10.93 -9.15
CA ALA A 20 -13.60 -10.12 -10.29
C ALA A 20 -14.08 -8.70 -10.00
N GLY A 21 -13.24 -7.90 -9.33
CA GLY A 21 -13.59 -6.51 -9.03
C GLY A 21 -12.64 -5.73 -8.12
N THR A 22 -11.55 -6.31 -7.64
CA THR A 22 -10.49 -5.56 -6.96
C THR A 22 -9.21 -5.78 -7.74
N MET A 23 -8.77 -4.82 -8.56
CA MET A 23 -7.36 -4.80 -8.93
C MET A 23 -6.60 -4.67 -7.60
N PRO A 24 -5.85 -5.69 -7.16
CA PRO A 24 -5.19 -5.61 -5.87
C PRO A 24 -4.18 -4.48 -5.99
N CYS A 25 -4.31 -3.49 -5.12
CA CYS A 25 -3.24 -2.55 -4.80
C CYS A 25 -1.90 -3.32 -4.81
N ASP A 26 -1.05 -3.10 -5.83
CA ASP A 26 0.12 -3.93 -6.07
C ASP A 26 1.29 -3.54 -5.15
N ARG A 27 1.07 -3.81 -3.86
CA ARG A 27 2.04 -3.56 -2.79
C ARG A 27 3.30 -4.37 -2.99
N ALA A 28 3.19 -5.54 -3.62
CA ALA A 28 4.33 -6.42 -3.88
C ALA A 28 5.30 -5.77 -4.88
N SER A 29 4.81 -5.25 -6.00
CA SER A 29 5.65 -4.54 -6.96
C SER A 29 6.21 -3.23 -6.40
N LEU A 30 5.41 -2.51 -5.59
CA LEU A 30 5.90 -1.31 -4.90
C LEU A 30 7.05 -1.66 -3.93
N TYR A 31 6.89 -2.71 -3.13
CA TYR A 31 7.94 -3.18 -2.22
C TYR A 31 9.18 -3.65 -2.98
N ALA A 32 9.01 -4.43 -4.05
CA ALA A 32 10.12 -4.89 -4.89
C ALA A 32 10.91 -3.73 -5.48
N SER A 33 10.25 -2.64 -5.86
CA SER A 33 10.92 -1.43 -6.39
C SER A 33 11.65 -0.63 -5.30
N LEU A 34 11.15 -0.69 -4.06
CA LEU A 34 11.65 0.10 -2.93
C LEU A 34 12.76 -0.61 -2.13
N LYS A 35 12.74 -1.94 -2.03
CA LYS A 35 13.69 -2.71 -1.21
C LYS A 35 15.14 -2.59 -1.70
N ASP A 36 15.33 -2.33 -2.98
CA ASP A 36 16.65 -2.19 -3.62
C ASP A 36 17.08 -0.71 -3.73
N ALA A 37 16.31 0.20 -3.15
CA ALA A 37 16.65 1.62 -3.14
C ALA A 37 17.79 1.90 -2.16
N GLU A 38 18.57 2.95 -2.44
CA GLU A 38 19.65 3.41 -1.56
C GLU A 38 19.08 3.91 -0.22
N GLU A 39 19.78 3.60 0.88
CA GLU A 39 19.44 4.13 2.20
C GLU A 39 19.62 5.65 2.21
N SER A 40 18.56 6.36 2.59
CA SER A 40 18.57 7.80 2.77
C SER A 40 19.01 8.15 4.18
N VAL A 41 20.00 9.04 4.29
CA VAL A 41 20.53 9.55 5.55
C VAL A 41 19.48 10.35 6.35
N ALA A 42 18.41 10.79 5.70
CA ALA A 42 17.37 11.63 6.32
C ALA A 42 15.95 11.28 5.84
N PRO A 43 14.91 11.57 6.64
CA PRO A 43 13.51 11.48 6.20
C PRO A 43 13.23 12.46 5.06
N PRO A 44 12.26 12.14 4.18
CA PRO A 44 11.93 13.01 3.06
C PRO A 44 11.30 14.32 3.52
N LYS A 45 11.74 15.42 2.92
CA LYS A 45 11.12 16.73 3.09
C LYS A 45 9.89 16.85 2.20
N LEU A 46 8.74 16.48 2.76
CA LEU A 46 7.46 16.56 2.06
C LEU A 46 6.93 17.99 2.06
N LYS A 47 6.57 18.49 0.87
CA LYS A 47 5.86 19.77 0.74
C LYS A 47 4.39 19.49 0.51
N ARG A 48 3.52 20.13 1.30
CA ARG A 48 2.08 20.07 1.07
C ARG A 48 1.76 20.93 -0.16
N VAL A 49 1.41 20.28 -1.26
CA VAL A 49 0.94 20.93 -2.49
C VAL A 49 -0.59 20.79 -2.55
N GLN A 50 -1.29 21.85 -2.94
CA GLN A 50 -2.75 21.82 -3.05
C GLN A 50 -3.18 20.77 -4.08
N GLY A 51 -4.14 19.91 -3.72
CA GLY A 51 -4.62 18.82 -4.57
C GLY A 51 -3.71 17.58 -4.61
N ALA A 52 -2.48 17.65 -4.06
CA ALA A 52 -1.65 16.48 -3.87
C ALA A 52 -2.02 15.74 -2.58
N TRP A 53 -1.79 14.43 -2.58
CA TRP A 53 -1.98 13.58 -1.41
C TRP A 53 -0.67 12.88 -1.05
N ILE A 54 -0.53 12.60 0.23
CA ILE A 54 0.56 11.82 0.78
C ILE A 54 -0.07 10.64 1.50
N ALA A 55 0.32 9.43 1.15
CA ALA A 55 -0.22 8.20 1.74
C ALA A 55 0.90 7.35 2.34
N ARG A 56 0.60 6.71 3.47
CA ARG A 56 1.41 5.65 4.06
C ARG A 56 0.74 4.32 3.74
N LEU A 57 1.48 3.41 3.13
CA LEU A 57 1.04 2.08 2.73
C LEU A 57 1.81 1.04 3.52
N GLY A 58 1.11 0.16 4.26
CA GLY A 58 1.78 -1.00 4.86
C GLY A 58 2.17 -2.00 3.77
N LEU A 59 3.46 -2.26 3.59
CA LEU A 59 3.97 -3.16 2.55
C LEU A 59 4.08 -4.60 3.05
N LEU A 60 4.75 -4.77 4.19
CA LEU A 60 4.96 -6.06 4.81
C LEU A 60 4.85 -5.89 6.33
N ASP A 61 3.86 -6.55 6.91
CA ASP A 61 3.65 -6.68 8.35
C ASP A 61 3.54 -8.18 8.64
N SER A 62 4.64 -8.92 8.36
CA SER A 62 4.68 -10.34 8.68
C SER A 62 5.26 -10.48 10.08
N PRO A 63 4.49 -10.94 11.08
CA PRO A 63 5.03 -11.29 12.39
C PRO A 63 6.01 -12.47 12.31
N LEU A 64 6.09 -13.13 11.15
CA LEU A 64 7.04 -14.19 10.82
C LEU A 64 8.26 -13.68 10.04
N ALA A 65 8.33 -12.38 9.70
CA ALA A 65 9.54 -11.81 9.14
C ALA A 65 10.64 -11.94 10.20
N MET A 66 11.54 -12.90 9.98
CA MET A 66 12.61 -13.26 10.91
C MET A 66 13.54 -12.09 11.26
N ASP A 67 13.49 -11.02 10.48
CA ASP A 67 14.30 -9.83 10.65
C ASP A 67 13.73 -8.89 11.73
N GLY A 68 12.46 -9.03 12.12
CA GLY A 68 11.82 -8.20 13.14
C GLY A 68 11.54 -6.78 12.69
N PHE A 69 11.47 -6.53 11.37
CA PHE A 69 11.21 -5.20 10.82
C PHE A 69 9.78 -5.07 10.29
N LYS A 70 9.20 -3.88 10.46
CA LYS A 70 7.98 -3.45 9.77
C LYS A 70 8.33 -2.54 8.60
N TYR A 71 7.70 -2.78 7.45
CA TYR A 71 7.97 -2.06 6.21
C TYR A 71 6.74 -1.32 5.73
N ASP A 72 6.86 0.00 5.61
CA ASP A 72 5.84 0.86 5.03
C ASP A 72 6.40 1.63 3.84
N ALA A 73 5.57 1.95 2.85
CA ALA A 73 5.89 2.94 1.84
C ALA A 73 5.26 4.28 2.22
N LEU A 74 6.02 5.35 2.05
CA LEU A 74 5.49 6.71 2.02
C LEU A 74 5.43 7.15 0.56
N VAL A 75 4.25 7.56 0.09
CA VAL A 75 4.00 7.95 -1.30
C VAL A 75 3.60 9.41 -1.36
N ASP A 76 4.25 10.17 -2.22
CA ASP A 76 3.94 11.56 -2.51
C ASP A 76 3.44 11.70 -3.95
N SER A 77 2.14 12.01 -4.10
CA SER A 77 1.51 12.15 -5.41
C SER A 77 1.93 13.42 -6.15
N SER A 78 2.48 14.43 -5.46
CA SER A 78 2.92 15.67 -6.10
C SER A 78 4.18 15.47 -6.93
N THR A 79 5.07 14.59 -6.47
CA THR A 79 6.36 14.32 -7.10
C THR A 79 6.44 12.98 -7.81
N GLY A 80 5.42 12.12 -7.64
CA GLY A 80 5.44 10.74 -8.14
C GLY A 80 6.57 9.91 -7.54
N ARG A 81 6.89 10.18 -6.26
CA ARG A 81 7.99 9.53 -5.54
C ARG A 81 7.48 8.73 -4.36
N ALA A 82 8.19 7.64 -4.08
CA ALA A 82 7.98 6.83 -2.90
C ALA A 82 9.29 6.60 -2.13
N TRP A 83 9.14 6.37 -0.83
CA TRP A 83 10.22 5.99 0.08
C TRP A 83 9.80 4.74 0.85
N LEU A 84 10.77 3.87 1.11
CA LEU A 84 10.62 2.80 2.08
C LEU A 84 10.89 3.36 3.47
N VAL A 85 10.03 3.03 4.42
CA VAL A 85 10.24 3.28 5.85
C VAL A 85 10.34 1.93 6.51
N GLN A 86 11.51 1.64 7.05
CA GLN A 86 11.77 0.41 7.76
C GLN A 86 11.89 0.72 9.25
N PHE A 87 11.01 0.12 10.05
CA PHE A 87 11.00 0.24 11.49
C PHE A 87 11.63 -1.00 12.10
N ALA A 88 12.75 -0.84 12.80
CA ALA A 88 13.35 -1.91 13.59
C ALA A 88 12.55 -2.05 14.90
N GLY A 89 11.98 -3.23 15.15
CA GLY A 89 11.46 -3.58 16.48
C GLY A 89 12.53 -3.44 17.57
N ILE A 90 12.15 -3.52 18.85
CA ILE A 90 12.98 -3.45 20.08
C ILE A 90 13.98 -2.26 20.19
N ALA A 91 14.88 -2.06 19.23
CA ALA A 91 15.80 -0.94 19.12
C ALA A 91 15.12 0.37 18.69
N GLY A 92 13.92 0.32 18.09
CA GLY A 92 13.14 1.52 17.74
C GLY A 92 13.79 2.41 16.66
N SER A 93 14.74 1.89 15.89
CA SER A 93 15.37 2.65 14.82
C SER A 93 14.46 2.74 13.59
N VAL A 94 14.55 3.86 12.88
CA VAL A 94 13.82 4.11 11.64
C VAL A 94 14.83 4.35 10.54
N ARG A 95 14.80 3.52 9.51
CA ARG A 95 15.59 3.68 8.29
C ARG A 95 14.70 4.09 7.13
N TRP A 96 15.26 4.91 6.25
CA TRP A 96 14.58 5.42 5.08
C TRP A 96 15.33 4.95 3.85
N PHE A 97 14.61 4.55 2.79
CA PHE A 97 15.24 4.19 1.51
C PHE A 97 14.51 4.92 0.36
N GLY A 98 15.26 5.31 -0.68
CA GLY A 98 14.73 6.07 -1.81
C GLY A 98 15.24 7.51 -1.89
N PRO A 99 14.65 8.37 -2.75
CA PRO A 99 13.36 8.21 -3.43
C PRO A 99 13.41 7.27 -4.64
N VAL A 100 12.29 6.57 -4.89
CA VAL A 100 12.03 5.84 -6.14
C VAL A 100 10.88 6.48 -6.88
N ARG A 101 10.98 6.60 -8.22
CA ARG A 101 9.87 7.07 -9.06
C ARG A 101 8.84 5.96 -9.22
N ILE A 102 7.57 6.32 -9.07
CA ILE A 102 6.45 5.38 -9.16
C ILE A 102 5.33 5.94 -10.02
N SER A 103 4.55 5.05 -10.62
CA SER A 103 3.25 5.37 -11.21
C SER A 103 2.22 5.40 -10.08
N THR A 104 1.51 6.52 -9.92
CA THR A 104 0.49 6.66 -8.87
C THR A 104 -0.81 5.95 -9.24
N GLU A 105 -1.03 5.68 -10.53
CA GLU A 105 -2.23 5.07 -11.08
C GLU A 105 -2.46 3.67 -10.52
N SER A 106 -1.39 2.87 -10.40
CA SER A 106 -1.44 1.51 -9.83
C SER A 106 -1.75 1.50 -8.32
N LEU A 107 -1.61 2.64 -7.65
CA LEU A 107 -1.83 2.78 -6.21
C LEU A 107 -3.20 3.40 -5.86
N LEU A 108 -3.94 3.91 -6.85
CA LEU A 108 -5.26 4.53 -6.60
C LEU A 108 -6.28 3.54 -6.04
N GLU A 109 -6.09 2.24 -6.28
CA GLU A 109 -6.96 1.19 -5.74
C GLU A 109 -6.67 0.87 -4.27
N CYS A 110 -5.55 1.35 -3.71
CA CYS A 110 -5.22 1.17 -2.29
C CYS A 110 -6.16 1.99 -1.38
N PRO A 111 -6.78 1.40 -0.35
CA PRO A 111 -7.74 2.10 0.52
C PRO A 111 -7.13 3.29 1.26
N GLU A 112 -5.85 3.21 1.62
CA GLU A 112 -5.12 4.31 2.26
C GLU A 112 -4.91 5.49 1.30
N VAL A 113 -4.64 5.20 0.02
CA VAL A 113 -4.50 6.22 -1.03
C VAL A 113 -5.83 6.86 -1.34
N LYS A 114 -6.91 6.08 -1.49
CA LYS A 114 -8.27 6.60 -1.67
C LYS A 114 -8.64 7.57 -0.55
N SER A 115 -8.37 7.15 0.69
CA SER A 115 -8.65 7.97 1.87
C SER A 115 -7.82 9.26 1.90
N ALA A 116 -6.52 9.17 1.61
CA ALA A 116 -5.63 10.33 1.56
C ALA A 116 -6.05 11.33 0.45
N LYS A 117 -6.42 10.82 -0.72
CA LYS A 117 -6.91 11.62 -1.85
C LYS A 117 -8.20 12.36 -1.49
N LEU A 118 -9.20 11.66 -0.96
CA LEU A 118 -10.47 12.27 -0.53
C LEU A 118 -10.28 13.35 0.55
N LEU A 119 -9.36 13.14 1.49
CA LEU A 119 -9.03 14.13 2.50
C LEU A 119 -8.38 15.38 1.89
N SER A 120 -7.49 15.21 0.91
CA SER A 120 -6.86 16.32 0.20
C SER A 120 -7.88 17.14 -0.59
N GLU A 121 -8.79 16.47 -1.32
CA GLU A 121 -9.86 17.12 -2.07
C GLU A 121 -10.82 17.90 -1.16
N ARG A 122 -11.22 17.32 -0.02
CA ARG A 122 -12.05 18.02 0.97
C ARG A 122 -11.36 19.23 1.58
N ALA A 123 -10.05 19.13 1.85
CA ALA A 123 -9.27 20.26 2.35
C ALA A 123 -9.18 21.37 1.30
N ALA A 124 -8.96 21.02 0.03
CA ALA A 124 -8.93 21.98 -1.07
C ALA A 124 -10.28 22.68 -1.26
N ALA A 125 -11.39 21.94 -1.20
CA ALA A 125 -12.74 22.50 -1.30
C ALA A 125 -13.02 23.49 -0.16
N ARG A 126 -12.66 23.15 1.08
CA ARG A 126 -12.82 24.05 2.25
C ARG A 126 -12.00 25.33 2.09
N ALA A 127 -10.76 25.23 1.62
CA ALA A 127 -9.91 26.39 1.39
C ALA A 127 -10.48 27.31 0.31
N ALA A 128 -11.03 26.74 -0.78
CA ALA A 128 -11.68 27.50 -1.83
C ALA A 128 -12.93 28.23 -1.32
N SER A 129 -13.76 27.58 -0.50
CA SER A 129 -14.94 28.21 0.10
C SER A 129 -14.58 29.37 1.06
N ALA A 130 -13.48 29.24 1.81
CA ALA A 130 -13.02 30.30 2.72
C ALA A 130 -12.47 31.52 1.99
N ALA A 131 -11.86 31.34 0.81
CA ALA A 131 -11.31 32.43 0.00
C ALA A 131 -12.37 33.23 -0.77
N ALA A 132 -13.60 32.73 -0.86
CA ALA A 132 -14.71 33.38 -1.54
C ALA A 132 -15.57 34.27 -0.62
N GLN A 133 -15.24 34.32 0.67
CA GLN A 133 -15.88 35.16 1.70
C GLN A 133 -15.04 36.41 1.95
#